data_AF-A0AA88I1V3-F1
#
_entry.id   AF-A0AA88I1V3-F1
#
_cell.length_a   1.000
_cell.length_b   1.000
_cell.length_c   1.000
_cell.angle_alpha   90.00
_cell.angle_beta   90.00
_cell.angle_gamma   90.00
#
_symmetry.space_group_name_H-M   'P 1'
#
loop_
_entity.id
_entity.type
_entity.pdbx_description
1 polymer ?
#
loop_
_entity_poly.entity_id
_entity_poly.type
_entity_poly.pdbx_seq_one_letter_code
_entity_poly.pdbx_strand_id
1 'polypeptide(L)'
;MSRKCLVLVMGLPGAGKTTFSEKISAKIIQEGSKPVVFSYDSFLSIEEQESIVRNGKDMKHVRQRIYSFIDSYVSGVQFLPEENDEIHYPSEISDDCTYVIIDDNFYYRSMRYEYYQLARRLNFGFCQFFVDCDVTTAKKQNAARGKVNSVHEGVIDNMALKFEPPDPMKNSWEAFSFIIHISSTSMEFPIAMAFDMIKIAFNNPMIDNKEEKQLSADRDRKICSLSVIHQADKILRKIVGYELEKRHKENFTHENTNQLFRKISEARFKLLKDMKSGDLSVPEDIQLKIKKQDENDAIQRRYIRQRRISYDLVRPHIVSPQLEVPSHILCPEYANGNEPFIPYDVEIKSLEQVHGVLEACKIARKVLDRAIRYAKEGVTTDMIDKLVHNEIILNGAYPSPLNYKGFPKSICTSVNDVACHGIPDNRALKSGDMLTVDVTVYHRGYHGDCSETVIIGKPDSMAKKLLEVTEKCLYVGIGVCRPGQAIKKIGEAIENCTKEYNLRVIPAFTGHGIGSFFHGPPEICHFKNNEPGEMFPGMIFTVEPVITDGSGEVIVLDDGWTAVTADGSRAAQFEHTILITNTGAEILTI
;
A
#
# COMPACT_ATOMS: atom_id res chain seq x y z
N MET A 1 0.47 -30.32 9.74
CA MET A 1 1.83 -30.09 9.20
C MET A 1 2.48 -28.99 10.01
N SER A 2 3.79 -29.06 10.22
CA SER A 2 4.56 -27.94 10.74
C SER A 2 4.38 -26.73 9.81
N ARG A 3 4.31 -25.53 10.39
CA ARG A 3 4.24 -24.28 9.63
C ARG A 3 5.54 -24.11 8.86
N LYS A 4 5.46 -23.78 7.58
CA LYS A 4 6.62 -23.53 6.69
C LYS A 4 6.49 -22.16 6.02
N CYS A 5 7.58 -21.68 5.42
CA CYS A 5 7.58 -20.52 4.54
C CYS A 5 8.22 -20.90 3.20
N LEU A 6 7.53 -20.60 2.10
CA LEU A 6 8.09 -20.71 0.75
C LEU A 6 8.81 -19.41 0.39
N VAL A 7 10.07 -19.53 -0.03
CA VAL A 7 10.94 -18.41 -0.39
C VAL A 7 11.37 -18.60 -1.84
N LEU A 8 10.88 -17.75 -2.75
CA LEU A 8 11.32 -17.80 -4.15
C LEU A 8 12.52 -16.88 -4.35
N VAL A 9 13.57 -17.37 -4.98
CA VAL A 9 14.73 -16.58 -5.43
C VAL A 9 14.71 -16.58 -6.96
N MET A 10 14.70 -15.39 -7.56
CA MET A 10 14.55 -15.20 -9.01
C MET A 10 15.51 -14.17 -9.59
N GLY A 11 15.69 -14.20 -10.92
CA GLY A 11 16.70 -13.40 -11.61
C GLY A 11 17.35 -14.14 -12.79
N LEU A 12 18.13 -13.44 -13.59
CA LEU A 12 18.78 -14.02 -14.78
C LEU A 12 19.86 -15.05 -14.43
N PRO A 13 20.21 -15.97 -15.35
CA PRO A 13 21.46 -16.73 -15.24
C PRO A 13 22.64 -15.76 -15.10
N GLY A 14 23.53 -16.03 -14.15
CA GLY A 14 24.62 -15.11 -13.83
C GLY A 14 24.28 -13.99 -12.83
N ALA A 15 23.02 -13.76 -12.45
CA ALA A 15 22.65 -12.67 -11.53
C ALA A 15 23.09 -12.85 -10.07
N GLY A 16 23.55 -14.05 -9.68
CA GLY A 16 23.99 -14.34 -8.30
C GLY A 16 22.94 -14.99 -7.40
N LYS A 17 21.81 -15.46 -7.95
CA LYS A 17 20.73 -16.17 -7.22
C LYS A 17 21.24 -17.29 -6.32
N THR A 18 21.98 -18.25 -6.86
CA THR A 18 22.51 -19.41 -6.11
C THR A 18 23.38 -18.97 -4.94
N THR A 19 24.22 -17.96 -5.14
CA THR A 19 25.03 -17.38 -4.07
C THR A 19 24.17 -16.70 -3.01
N PHE A 20 23.10 -16.02 -3.39
CA PHE A 20 22.12 -15.48 -2.44
C PHE A 20 21.42 -16.60 -1.65
N SER A 21 20.94 -17.64 -2.33
CA SER A 21 20.30 -18.83 -1.76
C SER A 21 21.20 -19.55 -0.75
N GLU A 22 22.49 -19.70 -1.06
CA GLU A 22 23.49 -20.28 -0.15
C GLU A 22 23.71 -19.40 1.08
N LYS A 23 23.92 -18.09 0.89
CA LYS A 23 24.15 -17.15 2.00
C LYS A 23 22.95 -17.03 2.92
N ILE A 24 21.73 -16.98 2.37
CA ILE A 24 20.50 -16.91 3.18
C ILE A 24 20.25 -18.23 3.90
N SER A 25 20.51 -19.37 3.25
CA SER A 25 20.45 -20.70 3.88
C SER A 25 21.42 -20.79 5.06
N ALA A 26 22.67 -20.36 4.88
CA ALA A 26 23.66 -20.30 5.96
C ALA A 26 23.19 -19.41 7.13
N LYS A 27 22.58 -18.26 6.84
CA LYS A 27 22.00 -17.38 7.87
C LYS A 27 20.85 -18.05 8.62
N ILE A 28 19.96 -18.76 7.93
CA ILE A 28 18.85 -19.49 8.56
C ILE A 28 19.39 -20.57 9.51
N ILE A 29 20.43 -21.30 9.10
CA ILE A 29 21.09 -22.33 9.93
C ILE A 29 21.74 -21.69 11.16
N GLN A 30 22.44 -20.56 10.99
CA GLN A 30 23.06 -19.81 12.08
C GLN A 30 22.04 -19.40 13.16
N GLU A 31 20.80 -19.12 12.75
CA GLU A 31 19.69 -18.68 13.61
C GLU A 31 18.87 -19.86 14.17
N GLY A 32 19.39 -21.10 14.05
CA GLY A 32 18.83 -22.31 14.66
C GLY A 32 17.64 -22.91 13.91
N SER A 33 17.37 -22.46 12.68
CA SER A 33 16.30 -23.00 11.82
C SER A 33 16.86 -23.89 10.72
N LYS A 34 16.01 -24.75 10.15
CA LYS A 34 16.42 -25.71 9.11
C LYS A 34 15.85 -25.30 7.74
N PRO A 35 16.68 -24.81 6.81
CA PRO A 35 16.27 -24.57 5.44
C PRO A 35 16.38 -25.83 4.59
N VAL A 36 15.56 -25.91 3.54
CA VAL A 36 15.78 -26.80 2.39
C VAL A 36 15.84 -25.93 1.15
N VAL A 37 16.85 -26.15 0.31
CA VAL A 37 17.05 -25.40 -0.93
C VAL A 37 16.81 -26.32 -2.11
N PHE A 38 15.84 -25.96 -2.94
CA PHE A 38 15.55 -26.58 -4.23
C PHE A 38 16.05 -25.67 -5.33
N SER A 39 17.25 -25.96 -5.84
CA SER A 39 17.80 -25.27 -7.01
C SER A 39 17.40 -26.00 -8.28
N TYR A 40 16.86 -25.28 -9.27
CA TYR A 40 16.49 -25.85 -10.56
C TYR A 40 17.68 -26.57 -11.22
N ASP A 41 18.87 -25.98 -11.14
CA ASP A 41 20.11 -26.52 -11.71
C ASP A 41 20.57 -27.82 -11.03
N SER A 42 20.05 -28.15 -9.84
CA SER A 42 20.31 -29.41 -9.15
C SER A 42 19.39 -30.55 -9.59
N PHE A 43 18.22 -30.23 -10.15
CA PHE A 43 17.31 -31.22 -10.73
C PHE A 43 17.72 -31.64 -12.13
N LEU A 44 18.31 -30.70 -12.89
CA LEU A 44 18.75 -30.89 -14.28
C LEU A 44 20.01 -30.08 -14.55
N SER A 45 21.09 -30.74 -14.94
CA SER A 45 22.29 -30.07 -15.40
C SER A 45 22.04 -29.30 -16.69
N ILE A 46 22.89 -28.30 -16.99
CA ILE A 46 22.76 -27.49 -18.21
C ILE A 46 22.81 -28.36 -19.48
N GLU A 47 23.64 -29.41 -19.49
CA GLU A 47 23.76 -30.34 -20.62
C GLU A 47 22.46 -31.14 -20.84
N GLU A 48 21.82 -31.59 -19.76
CA GLU A 48 20.53 -32.28 -19.81
C GLU A 48 19.42 -31.34 -20.29
N GLN A 49 19.41 -30.08 -19.82
CA GLN A 49 18.47 -29.06 -20.29
C GLN A 49 18.63 -28.82 -21.80
N GLU A 50 19.86 -28.69 -22.30
CA GLU A 50 20.11 -28.55 -23.74
C GLU A 50 19.65 -29.78 -24.53
N SER A 51 19.89 -30.99 -24.00
CA SER A 51 19.46 -32.25 -24.61
C SER A 51 17.93 -32.33 -24.73
N ILE A 52 17.19 -32.00 -23.66
CA ILE A 52 15.73 -31.97 -23.62
C ILE A 52 15.17 -31.02 -24.70
N VAL A 53 15.75 -29.81 -24.80
CA VAL A 53 15.34 -28.82 -25.79
C VAL A 53 15.65 -29.29 -27.22
N ARG A 54 16.84 -29.88 -27.46
CA ARG A 54 17.21 -30.43 -28.77
C ARG A 54 16.32 -31.61 -29.19
N ASN A 55 15.85 -32.39 -28.23
CA ASN A 55 14.94 -33.52 -28.44
C ASN A 55 13.46 -33.10 -28.58
N GLY A 56 13.17 -31.78 -28.59
CA GLY A 56 11.83 -31.25 -28.81
C GLY A 56 10.86 -31.45 -27.65
N LYS A 57 11.38 -31.78 -26.45
CA LYS A 57 10.57 -31.94 -25.23
C LYS A 57 10.20 -30.59 -24.62
N ASP A 58 9.01 -30.53 -24.00
CA ASP A 58 8.48 -29.30 -23.42
C ASP A 58 9.05 -29.04 -22.01
N MET A 59 9.92 -28.04 -21.89
CA MET A 59 10.48 -27.56 -20.62
C MET A 59 9.41 -27.15 -19.59
N LYS A 60 8.20 -26.81 -20.05
CA LYS A 60 7.07 -26.55 -19.16
C LYS A 60 6.64 -27.81 -18.41
N HIS A 61 6.61 -28.96 -19.08
CA HIS A 61 6.27 -30.24 -18.45
C HIS A 61 7.29 -30.61 -17.38
N VAL A 62 8.58 -30.43 -17.69
CA VAL A 62 9.70 -30.67 -16.75
C VAL A 62 9.58 -29.80 -15.49
N ARG A 63 9.26 -28.51 -15.66
CA ARG A 63 9.00 -27.60 -14.52
C ARG A 63 7.77 -28.01 -13.72
N GLN A 64 6.71 -28.48 -14.37
CA GLN A 64 5.52 -28.98 -13.69
C GLN A 64 5.80 -30.21 -12.83
N ARG A 65 6.70 -31.10 -13.28
CA ARG A 65 7.15 -32.28 -12.53
C ARG A 65 7.94 -31.88 -11.29
N ILE A 66 8.90 -30.96 -11.43
CA ILE A 66 9.66 -30.39 -10.29
C ILE A 66 8.71 -29.72 -9.28
N TYR A 67 7.75 -28.92 -9.76
CA TYR A 67 6.70 -28.35 -8.90
C TYR A 67 5.93 -29.44 -8.16
N SER A 68 5.52 -30.52 -8.85
CA SER A 68 4.74 -31.61 -8.25
C SER A 68 5.54 -32.38 -7.19
N PHE A 69 6.86 -32.52 -7.38
CA PHE A 69 7.77 -33.04 -6.37
C PHE A 69 7.83 -32.14 -5.14
N ILE A 70 8.05 -30.84 -5.33
CA ILE A 70 8.12 -29.87 -4.23
C ILE A 70 6.78 -29.80 -3.49
N ASP A 71 5.65 -29.77 -4.21
CA ASP A 71 4.29 -29.83 -3.64
C ASP A 71 4.12 -31.08 -2.78
N SER A 72 4.46 -32.25 -3.31
CA SER A 72 4.39 -33.52 -2.58
C SER A 72 5.22 -33.48 -1.31
N TYR A 73 6.47 -33.01 -1.40
CA TYR A 73 7.38 -32.85 -0.26
C TYR A 73 6.80 -31.91 0.80
N VAL A 74 6.36 -30.70 0.43
CA VAL A 74 5.86 -29.73 1.41
C VAL A 74 4.48 -30.07 1.96
N SER A 75 3.67 -30.79 1.18
CA SER A 75 2.38 -31.36 1.58
C SER A 75 2.53 -32.69 2.34
N GLY A 76 3.74 -33.23 2.53
CA GLY A 76 3.94 -34.53 3.19
C GLY A 76 3.22 -35.69 2.50
N VAL A 77 3.08 -35.63 1.17
CA VAL A 77 2.49 -36.67 0.33
C VAL A 77 3.61 -37.40 -0.41
N GLN A 78 3.45 -38.72 -0.60
CA GLN A 78 4.42 -39.50 -1.35
C GLN A 78 4.45 -39.05 -2.82
N PHE A 79 5.64 -38.68 -3.31
CA PHE A 79 5.90 -38.44 -4.71
C PHE A 79 6.24 -39.75 -5.43
N LEU A 80 5.68 -39.96 -6.62
CA LEU A 80 5.99 -41.11 -7.49
C LEU A 80 6.61 -40.60 -8.80
N PRO A 81 7.92 -40.83 -9.01
CA PRO A 81 8.57 -40.54 -10.29
C PRO A 81 7.93 -41.32 -11.44
N GLU A 82 7.97 -40.76 -12.65
CA GLU A 82 7.56 -41.48 -13.87
C GLU A 82 8.65 -42.48 -14.29
N GLU A 83 8.27 -43.56 -14.97
CA GLU A 83 9.24 -44.47 -15.58
C GLU A 83 10.04 -43.71 -16.65
N ASN A 84 11.38 -43.65 -16.48
CA ASN A 84 12.33 -42.89 -17.31
C ASN A 84 12.25 -41.36 -17.17
N ASP A 85 11.94 -40.86 -15.98
CA ASP A 85 12.08 -39.42 -15.70
C ASP A 85 13.55 -38.98 -15.82
N GLU A 86 13.81 -37.92 -16.59
CA GLU A 86 15.15 -37.35 -16.82
C GLU A 86 15.54 -36.36 -15.71
N ILE A 87 14.72 -36.23 -14.66
CA ILE A 87 14.86 -35.30 -13.55
C ILE A 87 15.51 -36.00 -12.35
N HIS A 88 16.55 -35.39 -11.80
CA HIS A 88 17.24 -35.86 -10.58
C HIS A 88 16.50 -35.38 -9.33
N TYR A 89 15.64 -36.25 -8.76
CA TYR A 89 14.99 -35.96 -7.49
C TYR A 89 15.90 -36.28 -6.30
N PRO A 90 16.08 -35.37 -5.34
CA PRO A 90 16.88 -35.65 -4.15
C PRO A 90 16.25 -36.76 -3.29
N SER A 91 17.05 -37.78 -2.95
CA SER A 91 16.60 -38.95 -2.19
C SER A 91 16.61 -38.76 -0.67
N GLU A 92 17.41 -37.81 -0.16
CA GLU A 92 17.55 -37.50 1.26
C GLU A 92 17.25 -36.02 1.50
N ILE A 93 16.02 -35.73 1.94
CA ILE A 93 15.59 -34.38 2.31
C ILE A 93 15.04 -34.44 3.73
N SER A 94 15.47 -33.50 4.57
CA SER A 94 14.94 -33.44 5.94
C SER A 94 13.46 -33.08 5.92
N ASP A 95 12.61 -33.89 6.55
CA ASP A 95 11.18 -33.58 6.73
C ASP A 95 10.95 -32.43 7.73
N ASP A 96 11.94 -32.19 8.59
CA ASP A 96 11.94 -31.16 9.63
C ASP A 96 12.54 -29.86 9.10
N CYS A 97 11.88 -29.24 8.12
CA CYS A 97 12.27 -27.94 7.57
C CYS A 97 11.29 -26.83 7.94
N THR A 98 11.81 -25.63 8.18
CA THR A 98 11.02 -24.42 8.47
C THR A 98 10.88 -23.53 7.23
N TYR A 99 11.95 -23.47 6.42
CA TYR A 99 12.03 -22.60 5.25
C TYR A 99 12.34 -23.45 4.01
N VAL A 100 11.56 -23.28 2.96
CA VAL A 100 11.74 -23.97 1.68
C VAL A 100 12.11 -22.91 0.65
N ILE A 101 13.39 -22.86 0.29
CA ILE A 101 13.94 -21.93 -0.68
C ILE A 101 13.89 -22.59 -2.05
N ILE A 102 13.31 -21.91 -3.03
CA ILE A 102 13.22 -22.37 -4.40
C ILE A 102 14.01 -21.39 -5.26
N ASP A 103 15.14 -21.85 -5.77
CA ASP A 103 16.05 -21.08 -6.61
C ASP A 103 15.84 -21.46 -8.07
N ASP A 104 15.29 -20.52 -8.83
CA ASP A 104 15.03 -20.68 -10.25
C ASP A 104 15.08 -19.31 -10.94
N ASN A 105 15.01 -19.28 -12.26
CA ASN A 105 14.99 -18.03 -12.99
C ASN A 105 13.64 -17.30 -12.86
N PHE A 106 12.53 -18.04 -12.74
CA PHE A 106 11.17 -17.51 -12.55
C PHE A 106 10.80 -16.31 -13.46
N TYR A 107 11.24 -16.36 -14.72
CA TYR A 107 11.13 -15.22 -15.63
C TYR A 107 9.70 -14.95 -16.10
N TYR A 108 8.76 -15.91 -15.95
CA TYR A 108 7.33 -15.66 -16.11
C TYR A 108 6.62 -15.58 -14.76
N ARG A 109 5.68 -14.63 -14.65
CA ARG A 109 4.81 -14.45 -13.48
C ARG A 109 4.00 -15.70 -13.15
N SER A 110 3.53 -16.44 -14.16
CA SER A 110 2.75 -17.67 -13.94
C SER A 110 3.53 -18.73 -13.16
N MET A 111 4.85 -18.81 -13.37
CA MET A 111 5.71 -19.77 -12.66
C MET A 111 5.75 -19.49 -11.15
N ARG A 112 5.72 -18.21 -10.75
CA ARG A 112 5.72 -17.79 -9.35
C ARG A 112 4.34 -17.94 -8.71
N TYR A 113 3.29 -17.65 -9.48
CA TYR A 113 1.91 -17.71 -9.01
C TYR A 113 1.51 -19.11 -8.53
N GLU A 114 2.05 -20.17 -9.15
CA GLU A 114 1.82 -21.56 -8.72
C GLU A 114 2.33 -21.80 -7.28
N TYR A 115 3.53 -21.33 -6.96
CA TYR A 115 4.07 -21.42 -5.59
C TYR A 115 3.33 -20.53 -4.59
N TYR A 116 2.83 -19.37 -5.04
CA TYR A 116 1.92 -18.56 -4.22
C TYR A 116 0.63 -19.31 -3.87
N GLN A 117 0.01 -19.99 -4.86
CA GLN A 117 -1.18 -20.80 -4.62
C GLN A 117 -0.88 -21.99 -3.70
N LEU A 118 0.29 -22.61 -3.84
CA LEU A 118 0.76 -23.67 -2.95
C LEU A 118 0.90 -23.17 -1.51
N ALA A 119 1.59 -22.05 -1.29
CA ALA A 119 1.74 -21.45 0.03
C ALA A 119 0.38 -21.10 0.64
N ARG A 120 -0.54 -20.53 -0.15
CA ARG A 120 -1.90 -20.22 0.29
C ARG A 120 -2.70 -21.46 0.65
N ARG A 121 -2.66 -22.51 -0.18
CA ARG A 121 -3.38 -23.77 0.08
C ARG A 121 -2.93 -24.44 1.38
N LEU A 122 -1.64 -24.33 1.70
CA LEU A 122 -1.02 -24.96 2.87
C LEU A 122 -0.93 -24.02 4.09
N ASN A 123 -1.43 -22.78 3.99
CA ASN A 123 -1.29 -21.73 5.01
C ASN A 123 0.17 -21.50 5.43
N PHE A 124 1.07 -21.43 4.45
CA PHE A 124 2.49 -21.13 4.64
C PHE A 124 2.77 -19.63 4.47
N GLY A 125 3.88 -19.18 5.04
CA GLY A 125 4.47 -17.90 4.66
C GLY A 125 4.90 -17.91 3.20
N PHE A 126 4.89 -16.76 2.55
CA PHE A 126 5.32 -16.60 1.16
C PHE A 126 6.08 -15.29 0.98
N CYS A 127 7.29 -15.36 0.42
CA CYS A 127 8.06 -14.19 0.01
C CYS A 127 8.87 -14.47 -1.26
N GLN A 128 9.22 -13.41 -2.00
CA GLN A 128 10.04 -13.51 -3.21
C GLN A 128 11.19 -12.51 -3.18
N PHE A 129 12.37 -12.93 -3.65
CA PHE A 129 13.55 -12.10 -3.84
C PHE A 129 13.93 -12.07 -5.31
N PHE A 130 13.81 -10.91 -5.94
CA PHE A 130 14.27 -10.67 -7.30
C PHE A 130 15.67 -10.08 -7.28
N VAL A 131 16.65 -10.90 -7.65
CA VAL A 131 18.05 -10.48 -7.85
C VAL A 131 18.14 -9.79 -9.21
N ASP A 132 17.95 -8.48 -9.19
CA ASP A 132 17.97 -7.62 -10.37
C ASP A 132 19.42 -7.31 -10.75
N CYS A 133 19.77 -7.66 -11.99
CA CYS A 133 21.11 -7.55 -12.51
C CYS A 133 21.01 -7.19 -14.00
N ASP A 134 21.79 -6.21 -14.43
CA ASP A 134 21.82 -5.85 -15.84
C ASP A 134 22.34 -7.01 -16.70
N VAL A 135 21.85 -7.10 -17.94
CA VAL A 135 22.13 -8.21 -18.86
C VAL A 135 23.63 -8.34 -19.15
N THR A 136 24.35 -7.22 -19.21
CA THR A 136 25.79 -7.21 -19.52
C THR A 136 26.59 -7.84 -18.37
N THR A 137 26.30 -7.43 -17.13
CA THR A 137 26.88 -8.02 -15.93
C THR A 137 26.50 -9.48 -15.79
N ALA A 138 25.23 -9.84 -16.02
CA ALA A 138 24.75 -11.22 -15.96
C ALA A 138 25.51 -12.13 -16.94
N LYS A 139 25.70 -11.70 -18.19
CA LYS A 139 26.50 -12.42 -19.20
C LYS A 139 27.96 -12.58 -18.80
N LYS A 140 28.60 -11.49 -18.36
CA LYS A 140 30.00 -11.51 -17.92
C LYS A 140 30.21 -12.51 -16.77
N GLN A 141 29.31 -12.50 -15.79
CA GLN A 141 29.37 -13.40 -14.65
C GLN A 141 29.04 -14.84 -15.03
N ASN A 142 28.09 -15.05 -15.95
CA ASN A 142 27.79 -16.36 -16.48
C ASN A 142 28.99 -16.97 -17.23
N ALA A 143 29.70 -16.19 -18.04
CA ALA A 143 30.91 -16.65 -18.73
C ALA A 143 32.04 -17.06 -17.76
N ALA A 144 32.14 -16.38 -16.60
CA ALA A 144 33.12 -16.70 -15.57
C ALA A 144 32.88 -18.05 -14.85
N ARG A 145 31.71 -18.68 -15.02
CA ARG A 145 31.37 -19.98 -14.41
C ARG A 145 32.05 -21.17 -15.08
N GLY A 146 32.72 -20.95 -16.22
CA GLY A 146 33.34 -22.00 -17.04
C GLY A 146 32.33 -22.73 -17.93
N LYS A 147 32.82 -23.37 -19.01
CA LYS A 147 31.98 -23.90 -20.11
C LYS A 147 30.89 -24.88 -19.69
N VAL A 148 31.10 -25.64 -18.62
CA VAL A 148 30.15 -26.68 -18.15
C VAL A 148 28.97 -26.07 -17.39
N ASN A 149 29.20 -24.93 -16.70
CA ASN A 149 28.22 -24.30 -15.80
C ASN A 149 27.66 -22.98 -16.36
N SER A 150 28.06 -22.60 -17.57
CA SER A 150 27.63 -21.37 -18.25
C SER A 150 26.52 -21.66 -19.25
N VAL A 151 25.44 -20.88 -19.22
CA VAL A 151 24.39 -20.96 -20.23
C VAL A 151 24.78 -20.12 -21.46
N HIS A 152 24.38 -20.51 -22.66
CA HIS A 152 24.66 -19.71 -23.86
C HIS A 152 24.09 -18.28 -23.77
N GLU A 153 24.86 -17.27 -24.18
CA GLU A 153 24.46 -15.85 -24.01
C GLU A 153 23.11 -15.50 -24.64
N GLY A 154 22.80 -16.08 -25.80
CA GLY A 154 21.50 -15.90 -26.46
C GLY A 154 20.31 -16.40 -25.65
N VAL A 155 20.50 -17.34 -24.70
CA VAL A 155 19.45 -17.74 -23.75
C VAL A 155 19.21 -16.63 -22.74
N ILE A 156 20.28 -16.00 -22.23
CA ILE A 156 20.20 -14.88 -21.30
C ILE A 156 19.49 -13.69 -21.95
N ASP A 157 19.81 -13.37 -23.21
CA ASP A 157 19.13 -12.32 -23.97
C ASP A 157 17.62 -12.59 -24.12
N ASN A 158 17.28 -13.81 -24.56
CA ASN A 158 15.89 -14.21 -24.73
C ASN A 158 15.11 -14.19 -23.42
N MET A 159 15.75 -14.58 -22.32
CA MET A 159 15.14 -14.53 -20.99
C MET A 159 14.96 -13.09 -20.52
N ALA A 160 15.95 -12.23 -20.69
CA ALA A 160 15.86 -10.82 -20.32
C ALA A 160 14.71 -10.10 -21.05
N LEU A 161 14.52 -10.39 -22.34
CA LEU A 161 13.40 -9.86 -23.13
C LEU A 161 12.02 -10.32 -22.63
N LYS A 162 11.95 -11.51 -22.03
CA LYS A 162 10.71 -12.14 -21.55
C LYS A 162 10.51 -12.00 -20.04
N PHE A 163 11.47 -11.42 -19.33
CA PHE A 163 11.46 -11.41 -17.87
C PHE A 163 10.35 -10.48 -17.39
N GLU A 164 9.42 -11.04 -16.63
CA GLU A 164 8.33 -10.32 -15.97
C GLU A 164 8.75 -10.07 -14.51
N PRO A 165 9.39 -8.93 -14.19
CA PRO A 165 9.77 -8.62 -12.81
C PRO A 165 8.51 -8.54 -11.92
N PRO A 166 8.63 -8.79 -10.61
CA PRO A 166 7.50 -8.65 -9.70
C PRO A 166 6.88 -7.25 -9.79
N ASP A 167 5.55 -7.19 -9.95
CA ASP A 167 4.78 -5.96 -10.06
C ASP A 167 3.68 -5.96 -8.98
N PRO A 168 4.03 -5.62 -7.72
CA PRO A 168 3.08 -5.63 -6.61
C PRO A 168 1.95 -4.61 -6.75
N MET A 169 2.11 -3.60 -7.63
CA MET A 169 1.04 -2.64 -7.94
C MET A 169 -0.06 -3.29 -8.77
N LYS A 170 0.31 -4.10 -9.77
CA LYS A 170 -0.67 -4.83 -10.59
C LYS A 170 -1.15 -6.13 -9.95
N ASN A 171 -0.29 -6.77 -9.17
CA ASN A 171 -0.52 -8.10 -8.63
C ASN A 171 -0.37 -8.09 -7.11
N SER A 172 -1.48 -7.96 -6.36
CA SER A 172 -1.44 -7.90 -4.89
C SER A 172 -0.79 -9.12 -4.22
N TRP A 173 -0.78 -10.29 -4.87
CA TRP A 173 -0.10 -11.48 -4.38
C TRP A 173 1.43 -11.39 -4.45
N GLU A 174 1.97 -10.46 -5.25
CA GLU A 174 3.40 -10.13 -5.29
C GLU A 174 3.76 -9.05 -4.26
N ALA A 175 2.85 -8.64 -3.36
CA ALA A 175 3.10 -7.58 -2.39
C ALA A 175 4.30 -7.83 -1.46
N PHE A 176 4.71 -9.09 -1.29
CA PHE A 176 5.86 -9.47 -0.47
C PHE A 176 7.06 -9.91 -1.33
N SER A 177 7.36 -9.08 -2.34
CA SER A 177 8.53 -9.18 -3.22
C SER A 177 9.56 -8.14 -2.84
N PHE A 178 10.82 -8.55 -2.81
CA PHE A 178 11.95 -7.68 -2.52
C PHE A 178 12.89 -7.69 -3.71
N ILE A 179 13.28 -6.51 -4.18
CA ILE A 179 14.23 -6.37 -5.27
C ILE A 179 15.62 -6.14 -4.67
N ILE A 180 16.58 -6.96 -5.08
CA ILE A 180 17.97 -6.84 -4.71
C ILE A 180 18.73 -6.42 -5.96
N HIS A 181 19.13 -5.15 -6.02
CA HIS A 181 19.90 -4.62 -7.14
C HIS A 181 21.37 -5.00 -6.99
N ILE A 182 21.90 -5.73 -7.97
CA ILE A 182 23.31 -6.10 -8.07
C ILE A 182 23.95 -5.28 -9.17
N SER A 183 25.09 -4.66 -8.86
CA SER A 183 25.88 -3.91 -9.83
C SER A 183 27.17 -4.66 -10.17
N SER A 184 27.84 -4.24 -11.23
CA SER A 184 29.14 -4.80 -11.64
C SER A 184 30.26 -4.64 -10.60
N THR A 185 30.06 -3.84 -9.54
CA THR A 185 31.06 -3.50 -8.51
C THR A 185 30.70 -3.97 -7.11
N SER A 186 29.46 -4.38 -6.86
CA SER A 186 28.95 -4.77 -5.55
C SER A 186 28.17 -6.08 -5.65
N MET A 187 28.65 -7.11 -4.95
CA MET A 187 27.97 -8.40 -4.75
C MET A 187 27.50 -8.56 -3.29
N GLU A 188 27.25 -7.43 -2.63
CA GLU A 188 26.73 -7.42 -1.27
C GLU A 188 25.23 -7.69 -1.28
N PHE A 189 24.85 -8.80 -0.68
CA PHE A 189 23.45 -9.14 -0.45
C PHE A 189 23.07 -8.66 0.95
N PRO A 190 21.89 -8.03 1.13
CA PRO A 190 21.41 -7.61 2.43
C PRO A 190 20.84 -8.81 3.22
N ILE A 191 21.69 -9.79 3.54
CA ILE A 191 21.30 -11.11 4.08
C ILE A 191 20.54 -11.00 5.40
N ALA A 192 20.94 -10.09 6.30
CA ALA A 192 20.24 -9.86 7.56
C ALA A 192 18.80 -9.39 7.32
N MET A 193 18.63 -8.35 6.48
CA MET A 193 17.32 -7.83 6.10
C MET A 193 16.47 -8.88 5.38
N ALA A 194 17.06 -9.63 4.45
CA ALA A 194 16.36 -10.71 3.75
C ALA A 194 15.85 -11.79 4.73
N PHE A 195 16.66 -12.15 5.73
CA PHE A 195 16.24 -13.11 6.77
C PHE A 195 15.12 -12.55 7.63
N ASP A 196 15.15 -11.27 7.99
CA ASP A 196 14.06 -10.61 8.71
C ASP A 196 12.75 -10.63 7.89
N MET A 197 12.81 -10.37 6.59
CA MET A 197 11.66 -10.47 5.70
C MET A 197 11.11 -11.90 5.63
N ILE A 198 11.98 -12.90 5.54
CA ILE A 198 11.57 -14.32 5.56
C ILE A 198 10.86 -14.67 6.88
N LYS A 199 11.36 -14.20 8.03
CA LYS A 199 10.70 -14.38 9.33
C LYS A 199 9.33 -13.70 9.37
N ILE A 200 9.20 -12.50 8.81
CA ILE A 200 7.92 -11.79 8.73
C ILE A 200 6.93 -12.59 7.87
N ALA A 201 7.33 -13.08 6.70
CA ALA A 201 6.49 -13.94 5.87
C ALA A 201 6.10 -15.22 6.62
N PHE A 202 7.05 -15.88 7.29
CA PHE A 202 6.78 -17.07 8.09
C PHE A 202 5.72 -16.79 9.16
N ASN A 203 5.82 -15.67 9.88
CA ASN A 203 4.90 -15.25 10.94
C ASN A 203 3.55 -14.70 10.44
N ASN A 204 3.42 -14.40 9.14
CA ASN A 204 2.20 -13.94 8.49
C ASN A 204 1.81 -14.90 7.36
N PRO A 205 1.21 -16.06 7.66
CA PRO A 205 0.95 -17.08 6.66
C PRO A 205 -0.17 -16.62 5.72
N MET A 206 -0.14 -17.10 4.49
CA MET A 206 -1.19 -16.83 3.52
C MET A 206 -2.49 -17.53 3.94
N ILE A 207 -3.47 -16.78 4.46
CA ILE A 207 -4.74 -17.37 4.93
C ILE A 207 -5.69 -17.58 3.75
N ASP A 208 -6.16 -18.81 3.52
CA ASP A 208 -7.26 -19.08 2.59
C ASP A 208 -8.64 -18.79 3.22
N ASN A 209 -8.93 -17.51 3.52
CA ASN A 209 -10.23 -17.13 4.07
C ASN A 209 -11.30 -17.07 2.97
N LYS A 210 -11.89 -18.22 2.65
CA LYS A 210 -13.12 -18.30 1.85
C LYS A 210 -14.25 -17.43 2.43
N GLU A 211 -14.32 -17.31 3.75
CA GLU A 211 -15.30 -16.47 4.46
C GLU A 211 -15.05 -14.96 4.31
N GLU A 212 -13.80 -14.47 4.31
CA GLU A 212 -13.52 -13.04 4.05
C GLU A 212 -13.81 -12.66 2.61
N LYS A 213 -13.60 -13.56 1.63
CA LYS A 213 -14.02 -13.32 0.25
C LYS A 213 -15.55 -13.19 0.14
N GLN A 214 -16.28 -14.03 0.87
CA GLN A 214 -17.74 -13.95 0.94
C GLN A 214 -18.17 -12.64 1.62
N LEU A 215 -17.57 -12.30 2.77
CA LEU A 215 -17.85 -11.08 3.55
C LEU A 215 -17.43 -9.79 2.84
N SER A 216 -16.34 -9.79 2.06
CA SER A 216 -15.91 -8.69 1.21
C SER A 216 -16.86 -8.54 0.03
N ALA A 217 -17.17 -9.62 -0.69
CA ALA A 217 -18.14 -9.58 -1.78
C ALA A 217 -19.56 -9.22 -1.30
N ASP A 218 -19.90 -9.56 -0.05
CA ASP A 218 -21.16 -9.20 0.61
C ASP A 218 -21.11 -7.77 1.17
N ARG A 219 -19.94 -7.27 1.62
CA ARG A 219 -19.70 -5.85 1.94
C ARG A 219 -19.81 -4.99 0.70
N ASP A 220 -19.15 -5.35 -0.39
CA ASP A 220 -19.19 -4.62 -1.65
C ASP A 220 -20.61 -4.62 -2.23
N ARG A 221 -21.34 -5.73 -2.07
CA ARG A 221 -22.78 -5.79 -2.37
C ARG A 221 -23.62 -4.96 -1.40
N LYS A 222 -23.26 -4.85 -0.12
CA LYS A 222 -23.94 -3.99 0.88
C LYS A 222 -23.69 -2.51 0.60
N ILE A 223 -22.45 -2.13 0.31
CA ILE A 223 -22.03 -0.76 -0.01
C ILE A 223 -22.69 -0.31 -1.33
N CYS A 224 -22.69 -1.16 -2.36
CA CYS A 224 -23.46 -0.88 -3.60
C CYS A 224 -24.97 -0.81 -3.36
N SER A 225 -25.54 -1.64 -2.47
CA SER A 225 -26.99 -1.65 -2.19
C SER A 225 -27.47 -0.55 -1.23
N LEU A 226 -26.57 0.12 -0.53
CA LEU A 226 -26.86 1.30 0.31
C LEU A 226 -26.82 2.61 -0.49
N SER A 227 -26.27 2.62 -1.71
CA SER A 227 -26.30 3.79 -2.59
C SER A 227 -27.72 4.08 -3.05
N VAL A 228 -28.25 5.25 -2.68
CA VAL A 228 -29.57 5.77 -3.11
C VAL A 228 -29.70 5.78 -4.64
N ILE A 229 -28.58 6.01 -5.34
CA ILE A 229 -28.49 5.98 -6.80
C ILE A 229 -28.66 4.55 -7.34
N HIS A 230 -28.05 3.54 -6.70
CA HIS A 230 -28.19 2.14 -7.10
C HIS A 230 -29.59 1.59 -6.77
N GLN A 231 -30.19 2.00 -5.66
CA GLN A 231 -31.58 1.65 -5.32
C GLN A 231 -32.58 2.24 -6.32
N ALA A 232 -32.42 3.52 -6.68
CA ALA A 232 -33.22 4.18 -7.70
C ALA A 232 -33.04 3.52 -9.08
N ASP A 233 -31.81 3.20 -9.47
CA ASP A 233 -31.51 2.50 -10.73
C ASP A 233 -32.12 1.10 -10.78
N LYS A 234 -32.12 0.36 -9.65
CA LYS A 234 -32.73 -0.97 -9.57
C LYS A 234 -34.26 -0.93 -9.63
N ILE A 235 -34.89 0.09 -9.02
CA ILE A 235 -36.33 0.32 -9.11
C ILE A 235 -36.72 0.74 -10.54
N LEU A 236 -35.96 1.65 -11.16
CA LEU A 236 -36.17 2.07 -12.54
C LEU A 236 -36.04 0.89 -13.52
N ARG A 237 -35.04 0.02 -13.35
CA ARG A 237 -34.91 -1.21 -14.16
C ARG A 237 -36.09 -2.16 -13.98
N LYS A 238 -36.65 -2.26 -12.78
CA LYS A 238 -37.83 -3.10 -12.51
C LYS A 238 -39.10 -2.50 -13.11
N ILE A 239 -39.32 -1.19 -13.01
CA ILE A 239 -40.47 -0.51 -13.61
C ILE A 239 -40.40 -0.63 -15.13
N VAL A 240 -39.23 -0.38 -15.72
CA VAL A 240 -38.98 -0.57 -17.15
C VAL A 240 -39.18 -2.02 -17.57
N GLY A 241 -38.62 -2.98 -16.82
CA GLY A 241 -38.79 -4.41 -17.09
C GLY A 241 -40.26 -4.85 -17.02
N TYR A 242 -41.01 -4.38 -16.02
CA TYR A 242 -42.43 -4.68 -15.86
C TYR A 242 -43.29 -4.08 -16.99
N GLU A 243 -43.01 -2.84 -17.40
CA GLU A 243 -43.74 -2.18 -18.49
C GLU A 243 -43.39 -2.81 -19.85
N LEU A 244 -42.14 -3.26 -20.04
CA LEU A 244 -41.72 -4.02 -21.22
C LEU A 244 -42.38 -5.40 -21.25
N GLU A 245 -42.45 -6.14 -20.13
CA GLU A 245 -43.16 -7.43 -20.05
C GLU A 245 -44.67 -7.29 -20.27
N LYS A 246 -45.28 -6.22 -19.76
CA LYS A 246 -46.70 -5.92 -19.96
C LYS A 246 -47.00 -5.61 -21.43
N ARG A 247 -46.10 -4.90 -22.11
CA ARG A 247 -46.26 -4.52 -23.53
C ARG A 247 -45.75 -5.58 -24.51
N HIS A 248 -44.89 -6.51 -24.09
CA HIS A 248 -44.51 -7.68 -24.89
C HIS A 248 -45.70 -8.62 -25.16
N LYS A 249 -46.80 -8.47 -24.39
CA LYS A 249 -48.09 -9.15 -24.62
C LYS A 249 -48.95 -8.47 -25.70
N GLU A 250 -48.61 -7.25 -26.13
CA GLU A 250 -49.28 -6.53 -27.21
C GLU A 250 -48.30 -6.48 -28.40
N ASN A 251 -48.57 -7.24 -29.46
CA ASN A 251 -47.65 -7.47 -30.60
C ASN A 251 -47.00 -6.17 -31.15
N PHE A 252 -45.70 -6.00 -30.91
CA PHE A 252 -44.89 -4.89 -31.44
C PHE A 252 -43.64 -5.40 -32.17
N THR A 253 -43.26 -4.71 -33.26
CA THR A 253 -42.10 -5.06 -34.11
C THR A 253 -40.76 -4.62 -33.50
N HIS A 254 -39.66 -5.29 -33.88
CA HIS A 254 -38.30 -5.07 -33.38
C HIS A 254 -37.81 -3.60 -33.48
N GLU A 255 -38.27 -2.86 -34.49
CA GLU A 255 -37.86 -1.47 -34.74
C GLU A 255 -38.44 -0.48 -33.71
N ASN A 256 -39.69 -0.68 -33.29
CA ASN A 256 -40.35 0.12 -32.26
C ASN A 256 -39.75 -0.12 -30.86
N THR A 257 -39.20 -1.31 -30.63
CA THR A 257 -38.57 -1.69 -29.37
C THR A 257 -37.26 -0.92 -29.14
N ASN A 258 -36.46 -0.74 -30.19
CA ASN A 258 -35.20 0.01 -30.13
C ASN A 258 -35.40 1.53 -29.95
N GLN A 259 -36.43 2.10 -30.58
CA GLN A 259 -36.81 3.51 -30.36
C GLN A 259 -37.27 3.75 -28.91
N LEU A 260 -38.01 2.80 -28.33
CA LEU A 260 -38.46 2.86 -26.95
C LEU A 260 -37.28 2.75 -25.96
N PHE A 261 -36.30 1.87 -26.24
CA PHE A 261 -35.08 1.75 -25.45
C PHE A 261 -34.27 3.05 -25.38
N ARG A 262 -34.20 3.79 -26.50
CA ARG A 262 -33.56 5.12 -26.52
C ARG A 262 -34.32 6.13 -25.67
N LYS A 263 -35.65 6.25 -25.83
CA LYS A 263 -36.47 7.18 -25.04
C LYS A 263 -36.42 6.90 -23.53
N ILE A 264 -36.39 5.62 -23.14
CA ILE A 264 -36.25 5.19 -21.74
C ILE A 264 -34.86 5.53 -21.20
N SER A 265 -33.80 5.34 -21.99
CA SER A 265 -32.44 5.69 -21.58
C SER A 265 -32.25 7.20 -21.45
N GLU A 266 -32.86 8.00 -22.32
CA GLU A 266 -32.87 9.47 -22.24
C GLU A 266 -33.65 9.96 -21.01
N ALA A 267 -34.82 9.38 -20.73
CA ALA A 267 -35.59 9.70 -19.52
C ALA A 267 -34.83 9.30 -18.24
N ARG A 268 -34.17 8.14 -18.23
CA ARG A 268 -33.29 7.66 -17.16
C ARG A 268 -32.12 8.62 -16.92
N PHE A 269 -31.48 9.10 -17.98
CA PHE A 269 -30.36 10.04 -17.88
C PHE A 269 -30.82 11.39 -17.32
N LYS A 270 -31.99 11.88 -17.73
CA LYS A 270 -32.59 13.12 -17.21
C LYS A 270 -32.94 13.00 -15.72
N LEU A 271 -33.59 11.92 -15.31
CA LEU A 271 -34.00 11.70 -13.92
C LEU A 271 -32.78 11.57 -12.97
N LEU A 272 -31.72 10.90 -13.41
CA LEU A 272 -30.46 10.81 -12.66
C LEU A 272 -29.70 12.15 -12.59
N LYS A 273 -29.86 13.01 -13.60
CA LYS A 273 -29.31 14.37 -13.61
C LYS A 273 -30.08 15.28 -12.64
N ASP A 274 -31.41 15.21 -12.65
CA ASP A 274 -32.29 16.00 -11.79
C ASP A 274 -32.15 15.60 -10.29
N MET A 275 -31.89 14.32 -10.01
CA MET A 275 -31.55 13.83 -8.66
C MET A 275 -30.16 14.29 -8.18
N LYS A 276 -29.20 14.48 -9.09
CA LYS A 276 -27.85 14.98 -8.77
C LYS A 276 -27.82 16.49 -8.59
N SER A 277 -28.75 17.23 -9.18
CA SER A 277 -28.86 18.70 -9.04
C SER A 277 -29.72 19.14 -7.86
N GLY A 278 -30.35 18.21 -7.12
CA GLY A 278 -31.08 18.51 -5.88
C GLY A 278 -32.54 18.97 -6.05
N ASP A 279 -33.15 18.80 -7.23
CA ASP A 279 -34.46 19.39 -7.56
C ASP A 279 -35.67 18.46 -7.31
N LEU A 280 -35.51 17.43 -6.47
CA LEU A 280 -36.59 16.54 -6.05
C LEU A 280 -36.81 16.62 -4.53
N SER A 281 -37.95 17.18 -4.12
CA SER A 281 -38.37 17.20 -2.71
C SER A 281 -38.98 15.87 -2.29
N VAL A 282 -38.50 15.32 -1.17
CA VAL A 282 -39.03 14.10 -0.55
C VAL A 282 -40.24 14.46 0.34
N PRO A 283 -41.39 13.77 0.21
CA PRO A 283 -42.58 13.99 1.02
C PRO A 283 -42.35 13.91 2.55
N GLU A 284 -43.05 14.76 3.29
CA GLU A 284 -42.90 14.97 4.76
C GLU A 284 -43.12 13.71 5.61
N ASP A 285 -43.89 12.75 5.13
CA ASP A 285 -44.21 11.51 5.84
C ASP A 285 -43.01 10.55 5.95
N ILE A 286 -42.04 10.65 5.04
CA ILE A 286 -40.77 9.92 5.08
C ILE A 286 -39.77 10.62 6.01
N GLN A 287 -39.77 11.96 6.04
CA GLN A 287 -38.90 12.75 6.96
C GLN A 287 -39.24 12.48 8.44
N LEU A 288 -40.52 12.25 8.75
CA LEU A 288 -40.99 11.98 10.11
C LEU A 288 -40.62 10.57 10.63
N LYS A 289 -40.31 9.61 9.76
CA LYS A 289 -39.88 8.25 10.16
C LYS A 289 -38.39 8.14 10.44
N ILE A 290 -37.58 9.06 9.90
CA ILE A 290 -36.13 9.14 10.17
C ILE A 290 -35.88 9.81 11.53
N LYS A 291 -36.79 10.69 11.99
CA LYS A 291 -36.67 11.44 13.26
C LYS A 291 -37.09 10.68 14.53
N LYS A 292 -37.44 9.39 14.47
CA LYS A 292 -37.87 8.60 15.64
C LYS A 292 -36.97 7.39 15.92
N GLN A 293 -35.66 7.63 15.95
CA GLN A 293 -34.71 6.68 16.53
C GLN A 293 -33.59 7.38 17.30
N ASP A 294 -33.89 8.54 17.89
CA ASP A 294 -33.06 9.20 18.90
C ASP A 294 -33.91 9.42 20.14
N GLU A 295 -33.73 8.53 21.12
CA GLU A 295 -34.05 8.76 22.53
C GLU A 295 -33.47 7.58 23.33
N ASN A 296 -32.24 7.73 23.85
CA ASN A 296 -31.96 7.54 25.27
C ASN A 296 -30.48 7.79 25.63
N ASP A 297 -30.22 9.06 25.93
CA ASP A 297 -29.07 9.68 26.62
C ASP A 297 -28.75 9.13 28.04
N ALA A 298 -29.02 7.84 28.29
CA ALA A 298 -28.69 7.17 29.56
C ALA A 298 -27.40 6.31 29.46
N ILE A 299 -26.93 6.00 28.25
CA ILE A 299 -25.75 5.14 28.03
C ILE A 299 -24.43 5.94 28.13
N GLN A 300 -24.47 7.24 27.80
CA GLN A 300 -23.30 8.10 27.75
C GLN A 300 -22.69 8.38 29.13
N ARG A 301 -23.50 8.36 30.21
CA ARG A 301 -23.01 8.51 31.60
C ARG A 301 -22.36 7.24 32.17
N ARG A 302 -22.48 6.09 31.49
CA ARG A 302 -21.81 4.84 31.86
C ARG A 302 -20.48 4.63 31.12
N TYR A 303 -20.28 5.33 29.99
CA TYR A 303 -19.10 5.19 29.11
C TYR A 303 -17.80 5.76 29.69
N ILE A 304 -17.90 6.70 30.65
CA ILE A 304 -16.74 7.43 31.19
C ILE A 304 -16.03 6.64 32.32
N ARG A 305 -16.65 5.59 32.89
CA ARG A 305 -16.11 4.92 34.09
C ARG A 305 -15.33 3.62 33.87
N GLN A 306 -15.32 3.05 32.67
CA GLN A 306 -14.57 1.81 32.34
C GLN A 306 -14.22 1.74 30.83
N ARG A 307 -13.41 2.67 30.28
CA ARG A 307 -12.77 2.40 28.97
C ARG A 307 -11.67 1.37 29.19
N ARG A 308 -11.97 0.08 29.01
CA ARG A 308 -10.94 -0.91 28.67
C ARG A 308 -10.43 -0.53 27.29
N ILE A 309 -9.29 0.15 27.23
CA ILE A 309 -8.60 0.44 25.97
C ILE A 309 -8.26 -0.91 25.34
N SER A 310 -8.74 -1.15 24.12
CA SER A 310 -8.56 -2.42 23.39
C SER A 310 -7.25 -2.47 22.59
N TYR A 311 -6.47 -1.41 22.65
CA TYR A 311 -5.20 -1.21 21.96
C TYR A 311 -4.15 -0.72 22.96
N ASP A 312 -2.88 -0.85 22.58
CA ASP A 312 -1.78 -0.38 23.42
C ASP A 312 -1.55 1.11 23.17
N LEU A 313 -1.43 1.87 24.27
CA LEU A 313 -0.92 3.24 24.23
C LEU A 313 0.54 3.21 23.84
N VAL A 314 0.93 4.09 22.91
CA VAL A 314 2.28 4.15 22.40
C VAL A 314 3.20 4.79 23.44
N ARG A 315 4.39 4.20 23.55
CA ARG A 315 5.52 4.73 24.31
C ARG A 315 6.73 4.71 23.37
N PRO A 316 7.62 5.71 23.42
CA PRO A 316 8.82 5.70 22.61
C PRO A 316 9.65 4.44 22.88
N HIS A 317 10.10 3.78 21.83
CA HIS A 317 11.05 2.69 21.89
C HIS A 317 12.44 3.10 21.35
N ILE A 318 13.32 2.13 21.10
CA ILE A 318 14.68 2.39 20.66
C ILE A 318 14.66 2.84 19.21
N VAL A 319 15.15 4.05 18.97
CA VAL A 319 15.31 4.65 17.64
C VAL A 319 16.69 4.23 17.09
N SER A 320 16.73 3.65 15.88
CA SER A 320 18.02 3.29 15.25
C SER A 320 18.74 4.54 14.71
N PRO A 321 20.06 4.49 14.45
CA PRO A 321 20.80 5.63 13.89
C PRO A 321 20.16 6.18 12.61
N GLN A 322 20.44 7.46 12.32
CA GLN A 322 20.01 8.13 11.11
C GLN A 322 20.56 7.41 9.86
N LEU A 323 19.73 7.32 8.81
CA LEU A 323 20.10 6.70 7.54
C LEU A 323 20.85 7.69 6.64
N GLU A 324 21.84 7.19 5.90
CA GLU A 324 22.66 8.00 5.00
C GLU A 324 21.99 8.22 3.64
N VAL A 325 22.04 9.46 3.15
CA VAL A 325 21.59 9.80 1.79
C VAL A 325 22.81 9.89 0.86
N PRO A 326 22.82 9.18 -0.28
CA PRO A 326 23.93 9.27 -1.23
C PRO A 326 24.14 10.70 -1.76
N SER A 327 25.41 11.11 -1.90
CA SER A 327 25.79 12.49 -2.25
C SER A 327 25.32 12.99 -3.62
N HIS A 328 24.85 12.10 -4.50
CA HIS A 328 24.30 12.47 -5.81
C HIS A 328 22.81 12.86 -5.75
N ILE A 329 22.14 12.61 -4.63
CA ILE A 329 20.76 13.01 -4.40
C ILE A 329 20.74 14.49 -4.03
N LEU A 330 19.94 15.28 -4.77
CA LEU A 330 19.73 16.68 -4.44
C LEU A 330 18.99 16.78 -3.10
N CYS A 331 19.59 17.49 -2.13
CA CYS A 331 19.01 17.69 -0.81
C CYS A 331 18.54 19.15 -0.62
N PRO A 332 17.54 19.38 0.25
CA PRO A 332 17.14 20.72 0.66
C PRO A 332 18.19 21.35 1.58
N GLU A 333 18.20 22.69 1.71
CA GLU A 333 19.25 23.41 2.46
C GLU A 333 19.38 22.98 3.93
N TYR A 334 18.25 22.62 4.56
CA TYR A 334 18.21 22.18 5.96
C TYR A 334 18.83 20.80 6.19
N ALA A 335 19.03 19.99 5.14
CA ALA A 335 19.67 18.68 5.26
C ALA A 335 21.08 18.78 5.86
N ASN A 336 21.75 19.93 5.67
CA ASN A 336 23.08 20.22 6.21
C ASN A 336 23.06 20.93 7.57
N GLY A 337 21.92 20.92 8.28
CA GLY A 337 21.75 21.55 9.60
C GLY A 337 21.43 23.05 9.55
N ASN A 338 21.13 23.60 8.38
CA ASN A 338 20.60 24.96 8.27
C ASN A 338 19.14 25.01 8.71
N GLU A 339 18.67 26.18 9.13
CA GLU A 339 17.24 26.39 9.36
C GLU A 339 16.46 26.27 8.04
N PRO A 340 15.29 25.61 8.04
CA PRO A 340 14.44 25.57 6.85
C PRO A 340 13.99 26.96 6.42
N PHE A 341 14.08 27.23 5.12
CA PHE A 341 13.48 28.43 4.54
C PHE A 341 11.95 28.36 4.61
N ILE A 342 11.33 29.43 5.13
CA ILE A 342 9.88 29.60 5.21
C ILE A 342 9.54 30.93 4.54
N PRO A 343 8.74 30.95 3.44
CA PRO A 343 8.35 32.19 2.80
C PRO A 343 7.33 32.97 3.64
N TYR A 344 7.32 34.30 3.47
CA TYR A 344 6.40 35.19 4.18
C TYR A 344 5.00 35.22 3.56
N ASP A 345 4.91 35.15 2.23
CA ASP A 345 3.68 35.32 1.47
C ASP A 345 3.26 34.03 0.78
N VAL A 346 1.96 33.88 0.54
CA VAL A 346 1.44 32.75 -0.25
C VAL A 346 1.95 32.86 -1.69
N GLU A 347 2.59 31.79 -2.16
CA GLU A 347 3.13 31.71 -3.51
C GLU A 347 2.06 31.26 -4.53
N ILE A 348 1.91 32.03 -5.61
CA ILE A 348 1.23 31.58 -6.83
C ILE A 348 2.26 30.96 -7.75
N LYS A 349 2.22 29.64 -7.90
CA LYS A 349 3.23 28.89 -8.64
C LYS A 349 3.08 29.06 -10.15
N SER A 350 4.22 29.20 -10.82
CA SER A 350 4.33 29.12 -12.27
C SER A 350 4.03 27.69 -12.76
N LEU A 351 3.74 27.51 -14.06
CA LEU A 351 3.51 26.18 -14.63
C LEU A 351 4.70 25.23 -14.44
N GLU A 352 5.92 25.76 -14.48
CA GLU A 352 7.14 24.97 -14.23
C GLU A 352 7.21 24.49 -12.77
N GLN A 353 6.91 25.38 -11.82
CA GLN A 353 6.86 25.04 -10.40
C GLN A 353 5.75 24.02 -10.11
N VAL A 354 4.56 24.19 -10.70
CA VAL A 354 3.46 23.23 -10.60
C VAL A 354 3.90 21.85 -11.11
N HIS A 355 4.59 21.79 -12.26
CA HIS A 355 5.07 20.53 -12.80
C HIS A 355 6.12 19.88 -11.88
N GLY A 356 7.04 20.66 -11.32
CA GLY A 356 8.03 20.17 -10.36
C GLY A 356 7.39 19.55 -9.11
N VAL A 357 6.41 20.24 -8.52
CA VAL A 357 5.65 19.72 -7.37
C VAL A 357 4.85 18.47 -7.73
N LEU A 358 4.22 18.44 -8.91
CA LEU A 358 3.48 17.25 -9.37
C LEU A 358 4.39 16.01 -9.48
N GLU A 359 5.61 16.16 -10.02
CA GLU A 359 6.54 15.04 -10.10
C GLU A 359 7.01 14.57 -8.71
N ALA A 360 7.24 15.48 -7.76
CA ALA A 360 7.52 15.13 -6.37
C ALA A 360 6.34 14.39 -5.72
N CYS A 361 5.11 14.87 -5.92
CA CYS A 361 3.87 14.27 -5.40
C CYS A 361 3.65 12.84 -5.93
N LYS A 362 3.94 12.58 -7.22
CA LYS A 362 3.88 11.22 -7.79
C LYS A 362 4.86 10.27 -7.11
N ILE A 363 6.06 10.75 -6.77
CA ILE A 363 7.05 9.95 -6.04
C ILE A 363 6.56 9.70 -4.61
N ALA A 364 6.08 10.73 -3.91
CA ALA A 364 5.53 10.60 -2.56
C ALA A 364 4.41 9.55 -2.50
N ARG A 365 3.42 9.64 -3.40
CA ARG A 365 2.33 8.65 -3.53
C ARG A 365 2.85 7.23 -3.76
N LYS A 366 3.76 7.05 -4.72
CA LYS A 366 4.36 5.74 -5.04
C LYS A 366 5.09 5.14 -3.82
N VAL A 367 5.75 5.99 -3.03
CA VAL A 367 6.46 5.58 -1.82
C VAL A 367 5.48 5.24 -0.69
N LEU A 368 4.46 6.07 -0.46
CA LEU A 368 3.40 5.81 0.52
C LEU A 368 2.67 4.49 0.23
N ASP A 369 2.36 4.21 -1.03
CA ASP A 369 1.79 2.93 -1.47
C ASP A 369 2.66 1.72 -1.05
N ARG A 370 3.99 1.86 -1.13
CA ARG A 370 4.93 0.83 -0.69
C ARG A 370 4.96 0.72 0.84
N ALA A 371 5.01 1.86 1.53
CA ALA A 371 5.03 1.92 2.98
C ALA A 371 3.83 1.20 3.60
N ILE A 372 2.63 1.48 3.10
CA ILE A 372 1.38 0.83 3.52
C ILE A 372 1.43 -0.69 3.33
N ARG A 373 2.03 -1.18 2.24
CA ARG A 373 2.17 -2.63 1.99
C ARG A 373 3.16 -3.31 2.95
N TYR A 374 4.14 -2.58 3.45
CA TYR A 374 5.08 -3.08 4.45
C TYR A 374 4.47 -3.11 5.85
N ALA A 375 3.45 -2.28 6.12
CA ALA A 375 2.76 -2.22 7.40
C ALA A 375 1.94 -3.49 7.68
N LYS A 376 2.59 -4.47 8.34
CA LYS A 376 2.00 -5.75 8.73
C LYS A 376 2.28 -6.05 10.20
N GLU A 377 1.49 -6.96 10.76
CA GLU A 377 1.70 -7.44 12.13
C GLU A 377 3.11 -8.01 12.30
N GLY A 378 3.79 -7.56 13.37
CA GLY A 378 5.17 -7.91 13.68
C GLY A 378 6.25 -7.05 13.01
N VAL A 379 5.90 -6.22 12.02
CA VAL A 379 6.86 -5.29 11.40
C VAL A 379 7.06 -4.07 12.31
N THR A 380 8.31 -3.61 12.47
CA THR A 380 8.58 -2.40 13.25
C THR A 380 8.45 -1.14 12.40
N THR A 381 8.11 -0.02 13.02
CA THR A 381 8.04 1.27 12.30
C THR A 381 9.41 1.68 11.75
N ASP A 382 10.52 1.40 12.46
CA ASP A 382 11.89 1.60 11.99
C ASP A 382 12.25 0.74 10.75
N MET A 383 11.66 -0.45 10.61
CA MET A 383 11.84 -1.26 9.39
C MET A 383 11.09 -0.65 8.22
N ILE A 384 9.88 -0.11 8.45
CA ILE A 384 9.12 0.60 7.43
C ILE A 384 9.90 1.84 6.97
N ASP A 385 10.44 2.63 7.89
CA ASP A 385 11.30 3.78 7.59
C ASP A 385 12.51 3.40 6.73
N LYS A 386 13.23 2.33 7.09
CA LYS A 386 14.38 1.84 6.29
C LYS A 386 14.01 1.45 4.87
N LEU A 387 12.92 0.72 4.71
CA LEU A 387 12.45 0.31 3.38
C LEU A 387 12.02 1.53 2.57
N VAL A 388 11.26 2.44 3.18
CA VAL A 388 10.78 3.67 2.54
C VAL A 388 11.92 4.62 2.19
N HIS A 389 12.91 4.79 3.06
CA HIS A 389 14.12 5.55 2.79
C HIS A 389 14.78 5.08 1.49
N ASN A 390 15.04 3.77 1.38
CA ASN A 390 15.64 3.19 0.18
C ASN A 390 14.77 3.42 -1.07
N GLU A 391 13.44 3.31 -0.96
CA GLU A 391 12.53 3.61 -2.06
C GLU A 391 12.61 5.07 -2.51
N ILE A 392 12.72 6.01 -1.58
CA ILE A 392 12.87 7.45 -1.88
C ILE A 392 14.18 7.68 -2.63
N ILE A 393 15.29 7.11 -2.15
CA ILE A 393 16.60 7.21 -2.81
C ILE A 393 16.58 6.60 -4.21
N LEU A 394 15.95 5.43 -4.40
CA LEU A 394 15.82 4.77 -5.70
C LEU A 394 15.02 5.59 -6.72
N ASN A 395 14.11 6.46 -6.27
CA ASN A 395 13.39 7.39 -7.13
C ASN A 395 14.13 8.73 -7.32
N GLY A 396 15.40 8.83 -6.88
CA GLY A 396 16.22 10.02 -7.05
C GLY A 396 15.73 11.21 -6.24
N ALA A 397 15.10 10.97 -5.09
CA ALA A 397 14.55 11.98 -4.20
C ALA A 397 15.20 11.92 -2.81
N TYR A 398 15.07 13.01 -2.06
CA TYR A 398 15.49 13.12 -0.67
C TYR A 398 14.27 12.97 0.26
N PRO A 399 14.36 12.23 1.38
CA PRO A 399 13.26 12.15 2.35
C PRO A 399 13.15 13.44 3.15
N SER A 400 12.17 14.30 2.85
CA SER A 400 12.10 15.67 3.40
C SER A 400 12.11 15.75 4.94
N PRO A 401 11.46 14.84 5.69
CA PRO A 401 11.53 14.86 7.15
C PRO A 401 12.94 14.68 7.70
N LEU A 402 13.84 14.00 6.97
CA LEU A 402 15.17 13.69 7.46
C LEU A 402 15.97 14.97 7.73
N ASN A 403 16.37 15.15 8.98
CA ASN A 403 17.06 16.32 9.51
C ASN A 403 16.26 17.65 9.43
N TYR A 404 14.96 17.60 9.11
CA TYR A 404 14.11 18.79 9.16
C TYR A 404 13.93 19.23 10.63
N LYS A 405 14.53 20.38 10.98
CA LYS A 405 14.63 20.86 12.38
C LYS A 405 15.18 19.79 13.36
N GLY A 406 16.03 18.89 12.86
CA GLY A 406 16.60 17.79 13.64
C GLY A 406 15.73 16.54 13.77
N PHE A 407 14.65 16.38 13.01
CA PHE A 407 13.88 15.12 12.99
C PHE A 407 14.78 13.95 12.48
N PRO A 408 14.83 12.81 13.19
CA PRO A 408 15.90 11.82 12.99
C PRO A 408 15.63 10.76 11.92
N LYS A 409 14.44 10.76 11.29
CA LYS A 409 13.96 9.69 10.41
C LYS A 409 13.45 10.22 9.07
N SER A 410 13.19 9.31 8.14
CA SER A 410 12.86 9.63 6.74
C SER A 410 11.37 9.87 6.54
N ILE A 411 10.54 9.34 7.42
CA ILE A 411 9.08 9.43 7.43
C ILE A 411 8.55 9.52 8.86
N CYS A 412 7.29 9.89 9.03
CA CYS A 412 6.59 9.77 10.30
C CYS A 412 5.70 8.51 10.32
N THR A 413 5.63 7.85 11.48
CA THR A 413 4.78 6.69 11.73
C THR A 413 4.01 6.88 13.04
N SER A 414 2.73 7.24 12.94
CA SER A 414 1.90 7.59 14.11
C SER A 414 0.93 6.45 14.40
N VAL A 415 1.18 5.70 15.49
CA VAL A 415 0.36 4.55 15.87
C VAL A 415 -0.67 4.93 16.94
N ASN A 416 -1.91 4.48 16.80
CA ASN A 416 -3.00 4.58 17.78
C ASN A 416 -3.22 6.00 18.35
N ASP A 417 -2.72 6.28 19.56
CA ASP A 417 -2.87 7.54 20.28
C ASP A 417 -1.88 8.62 19.82
N VAL A 418 -0.90 8.28 18.98
CA VAL A 418 -0.04 9.25 18.32
C VAL A 418 -0.85 9.97 17.24
N ALA A 419 -1.03 11.28 17.41
CA ALA A 419 -1.72 12.16 16.48
C ALA A 419 -0.91 12.40 15.21
N CYS A 420 0.32 12.91 15.36
CA CYS A 420 1.24 13.23 14.26
C CYS A 420 2.70 13.06 14.73
N HIS A 421 3.61 13.05 13.76
CA HIS A 421 5.07 13.12 13.96
C HIS A 421 5.66 12.00 14.84
N GLY A 422 5.01 10.82 14.88
CA GLY A 422 5.60 9.67 15.55
C GLY A 422 6.93 9.28 14.90
N ILE A 423 8.00 9.21 15.70
CA ILE A 423 9.33 8.82 15.22
C ILE A 423 9.37 7.30 15.00
N PRO A 424 9.72 6.81 13.79
CA PRO A 424 9.98 5.39 13.57
C PRO A 424 11.00 4.79 14.56
N ASP A 425 10.60 3.72 15.24
CA ASP A 425 11.36 3.04 16.29
C ASP A 425 11.20 1.51 16.20
N ASN A 426 11.79 0.76 17.14
CA ASN A 426 11.71 -0.69 17.13
C ASN A 426 10.39 -1.27 17.71
N ARG A 427 9.30 -0.47 17.82
CA ARG A 427 7.97 -0.97 18.18
C ARG A 427 7.41 -1.83 17.04
N ALA A 428 7.16 -3.11 17.32
CA ALA A 428 6.46 -3.99 16.39
C ALA A 428 4.95 -3.66 16.35
N LEU A 429 4.39 -3.56 15.15
CA LEU A 429 2.96 -3.38 14.92
C LEU A 429 2.15 -4.60 15.36
N LYS A 430 0.96 -4.38 15.92
CA LYS A 430 0.07 -5.42 16.43
C LYS A 430 -1.25 -5.43 15.68
N SER A 431 -1.91 -6.59 15.65
CA SER A 431 -3.27 -6.69 15.14
C SER A 431 -4.21 -5.73 15.89
N GLY A 432 -4.95 -4.91 15.16
CA GLY A 432 -5.84 -3.87 15.68
C GLY A 432 -5.23 -2.47 15.75
N ASP A 433 -3.91 -2.32 15.58
CA ASP A 433 -3.26 -1.01 15.53
C ASP A 433 -3.77 -0.18 14.34
N MET A 434 -4.00 1.12 14.57
CA MET A 434 -4.12 2.12 13.50
C MET A 434 -2.76 2.78 13.32
N LEU A 435 -2.25 2.84 12.09
CA LEU A 435 -0.96 3.44 11.76
C LEU A 435 -1.17 4.49 10.67
N THR A 436 -0.91 5.76 10.99
CA THR A 436 -0.64 6.78 9.96
C THR A 436 0.79 6.64 9.49
N VAL A 437 0.98 6.53 8.18
CA VAL A 437 2.30 6.73 7.54
C VAL A 437 2.25 8.02 6.75
N ASP A 438 3.21 8.89 6.99
CA ASP A 438 3.31 10.20 6.39
C ASP A 438 4.64 10.34 5.64
N VAL A 439 4.53 10.70 4.35
CA VAL A 439 5.61 10.63 3.37
C VAL A 439 5.70 11.96 2.62
N THR A 440 6.79 12.67 2.90
CA THR A 440 7.21 13.81 2.10
C THR A 440 8.54 13.52 1.39
N VAL A 441 8.62 13.83 0.09
CA VAL A 441 9.87 13.71 -0.68
C VAL A 441 10.27 15.04 -1.29
N TYR A 442 11.57 15.26 -1.47
CA TYR A 442 12.15 16.40 -2.17
C TYR A 442 12.81 15.93 -3.46
N HIS A 443 12.29 16.38 -4.59
CA HIS A 443 12.77 15.99 -5.91
C HIS A 443 12.91 17.24 -6.80
N ARG A 444 14.08 17.40 -7.41
CA ARG A 444 14.39 18.49 -8.36
C ARG A 444 14.01 19.90 -7.87
N GLY A 445 14.18 20.15 -6.57
CA GLY A 445 13.89 21.47 -6.00
C GLY A 445 12.49 21.64 -5.42
N TYR A 446 11.67 20.59 -5.38
CA TYR A 446 10.28 20.67 -4.90
C TYR A 446 9.93 19.54 -3.95
N HIS A 447 9.08 19.85 -2.96
CA HIS A 447 8.49 18.90 -2.04
C HIS A 447 7.14 18.39 -2.56
N GLY A 448 6.81 17.14 -2.25
CA GLY A 448 5.47 16.57 -2.41
C GLY A 448 5.12 15.73 -1.19
N ASP A 449 3.88 15.88 -0.70
CA ASP A 449 3.48 15.42 0.62
C ASP A 449 2.13 14.71 0.65
N CYS A 450 2.08 13.59 1.37
CA CYS A 450 0.85 12.83 1.58
C CYS A 450 0.99 11.81 2.72
N SER A 451 -0.13 11.53 3.36
CA SER A 451 -0.25 10.54 4.41
C SER A 451 -1.55 9.75 4.30
N GLU A 452 -1.52 8.52 4.84
CA GLU A 452 -2.70 7.68 5.01
C GLU A 452 -2.63 6.92 6.32
N THR A 453 -3.79 6.79 6.95
CA THR A 453 -3.97 5.84 8.05
C THR A 453 -4.37 4.47 7.52
N VAL A 454 -3.79 3.41 8.07
CA VAL A 454 -4.17 2.02 7.78
C VAL A 454 -4.38 1.24 9.06
N ILE A 455 -5.13 0.13 8.98
CA ILE A 455 -5.36 -0.76 10.12
C ILE A 455 -4.59 -2.06 9.94
N ILE A 456 -3.79 -2.41 10.93
CA ILE A 456 -3.00 -3.64 10.95
C ILE A 456 -3.91 -4.80 11.39
N GLY A 457 -3.97 -5.87 10.61
CA GLY A 457 -4.73 -7.07 10.99
C GLY A 457 -6.23 -6.80 11.18
N LYS A 458 -6.81 -7.20 12.34
CA LYS A 458 -8.26 -7.16 12.56
C LYS A 458 -8.72 -5.90 13.31
N PRO A 459 -9.46 -4.98 12.66
CA PRO A 459 -9.95 -3.75 13.31
C PRO A 459 -11.16 -3.96 14.22
N ASP A 460 -11.20 -3.23 15.35
CA ASP A 460 -12.43 -3.00 16.11
C ASP A 460 -13.39 -2.02 15.39
N SER A 461 -14.62 -1.88 15.89
CA SER A 461 -15.66 -1.06 15.23
C SER A 461 -15.35 0.43 15.26
N MET A 462 -14.72 0.92 16.32
CA MET A 462 -14.38 2.34 16.45
C MET A 462 -13.18 2.68 15.56
N ALA A 463 -12.23 1.77 15.39
CA ALA A 463 -11.09 1.92 14.47
C ALA A 463 -11.57 2.13 13.03
N LYS A 464 -12.48 1.25 12.57
CA LYS A 464 -13.09 1.36 11.24
C LYS A 464 -13.81 2.69 11.06
N LYS A 465 -14.63 3.07 12.03
CA LYS A 465 -15.39 4.32 11.99
C LYS A 465 -14.46 5.53 11.94
N LEU A 466 -13.44 5.58 12.80
CA LEU A 466 -12.48 6.67 12.84
C LEU A 466 -11.75 6.79 11.49
N LEU A 467 -11.27 5.67 10.94
CA LEU A 467 -10.63 5.62 9.64
C LEU A 467 -11.53 6.19 8.53
N GLU A 468 -12.73 5.62 8.35
CA GLU A 468 -13.67 5.99 7.29
C GLU A 468 -14.08 7.47 7.38
N VAL A 469 -14.30 7.98 8.61
CA VAL A 469 -14.71 9.38 8.80
C VAL A 469 -13.55 10.35 8.60
N THR A 470 -12.32 9.97 8.94
CA THR A 470 -11.12 10.81 8.72
C THR A 470 -10.87 11.00 7.23
N GLU A 471 -10.93 9.92 6.45
CA GLU A 471 -10.84 9.98 4.98
C GLU A 471 -11.98 10.83 4.39
N LYS A 472 -13.22 10.64 4.88
CA LYS A 472 -14.36 11.48 4.48
C LYS A 472 -14.10 12.96 4.78
N CYS A 473 -13.52 13.28 5.94
CA CYS A 473 -13.21 14.65 6.32
C CYS A 473 -12.22 15.30 5.35
N LEU A 474 -11.14 14.60 4.97
CA LEU A 474 -10.19 15.06 3.95
C LEU A 474 -10.92 15.46 2.66
N TYR A 475 -11.71 14.54 2.09
CA TYR A 475 -12.40 14.81 0.82
C TYR A 475 -13.49 15.88 0.92
N VAL A 476 -14.17 16.01 2.07
CA VAL A 476 -15.12 17.10 2.31
C VAL A 476 -14.40 18.45 2.39
N GLY A 477 -13.22 18.50 3.02
CA GLY A 477 -12.36 19.68 3.05
C GLY A 477 -11.85 20.08 1.65
N ILE A 478 -11.33 19.12 0.89
CA ILE A 478 -10.90 19.36 -0.50
C ILE A 478 -12.09 19.76 -1.38
N GLY A 479 -13.27 19.18 -1.17
CA GLY A 479 -14.46 19.42 -1.99
C GLY A 479 -14.99 20.86 -1.96
N VAL A 480 -14.59 21.69 -0.99
CA VAL A 480 -14.92 23.12 -0.95
C VAL A 480 -13.86 24.01 -1.61
N CYS A 481 -12.71 23.46 -2.02
CA CYS A 481 -11.59 24.21 -2.56
C CYS A 481 -11.83 24.63 -4.01
N ARG A 482 -11.75 25.95 -4.27
CA ARG A 482 -11.92 26.57 -5.60
C ARG A 482 -11.48 28.04 -5.57
N PRO A 483 -11.18 28.65 -6.74
CA PRO A 483 -10.86 30.07 -6.81
C PRO A 483 -11.92 30.97 -6.16
N GLY A 484 -11.47 31.97 -5.41
CA GLY A 484 -12.31 32.94 -4.72
C GLY A 484 -12.96 32.43 -3.43
N GLN A 485 -12.77 31.15 -3.08
CA GLN A 485 -13.29 30.61 -1.82
C GLN A 485 -12.37 31.00 -0.66
N ALA A 486 -12.96 31.40 0.46
CA ALA A 486 -12.20 31.64 1.70
C ALA A 486 -11.57 30.35 2.24
N ILE A 487 -10.30 30.40 2.65
CA ILE A 487 -9.54 29.23 3.13
C ILE A 487 -10.21 28.56 4.34
N LYS A 488 -10.70 29.35 5.30
CA LYS A 488 -11.41 28.86 6.51
C LYS A 488 -12.62 27.95 6.25
N LYS A 489 -13.14 27.93 5.02
CA LYS A 489 -14.23 27.03 4.64
C LYS A 489 -13.83 25.56 4.67
N ILE A 490 -12.54 25.24 4.52
CA ILE A 490 -12.00 23.89 4.69
C ILE A 490 -12.28 23.40 6.10
N GLY A 491 -11.82 24.13 7.12
CA GLY A 491 -12.02 23.77 8.52
C GLY A 491 -13.49 23.76 8.95
N GLU A 492 -14.33 24.67 8.44
CA GLU A 492 -15.77 24.63 8.67
C GLU A 492 -16.41 23.34 8.13
N ALA A 493 -16.04 22.91 6.93
CA ALA A 493 -16.57 21.71 6.30
C ALA A 493 -16.13 20.43 7.03
N ILE A 494 -14.85 20.35 7.40
CA ILE A 494 -14.26 19.23 8.15
C ILE A 494 -14.91 19.12 9.54
N GLU A 495 -14.95 20.20 10.32
CA GLU A 495 -15.49 20.14 11.68
C GLU A 495 -16.98 19.76 11.69
N ASN A 496 -17.77 20.30 10.75
CA ASN A 496 -19.17 19.89 10.60
C ASN A 496 -19.30 18.40 10.28
N CYS A 497 -18.41 17.85 9.44
CA CYS A 497 -18.39 16.42 9.16
C CYS A 497 -18.09 15.60 10.43
N THR A 498 -17.09 15.98 11.23
CA THR A 498 -16.77 15.23 12.47
C THR A 498 -17.92 15.20 13.48
N LYS A 499 -18.68 16.30 13.60
CA LYS A 499 -19.82 16.43 14.53
C LYS A 499 -20.93 15.42 14.23
N GLU A 500 -21.20 15.11 12.97
CA GLU A 500 -22.17 14.08 12.56
C GLU A 500 -21.84 12.69 13.12
N TYR A 501 -20.57 12.44 13.43
CA TYR A 501 -20.08 11.13 13.88
C TYR A 501 -19.62 11.12 15.34
N ASN A 502 -19.79 12.20 16.11
CA ASN A 502 -19.26 12.35 17.47
C ASN A 502 -17.73 12.12 17.53
N LEU A 503 -17.00 12.58 16.52
CA LEU A 503 -15.54 12.65 16.49
C LEU A 503 -15.11 14.11 16.59
N ARG A 504 -13.80 14.36 16.75
CA ARG A 504 -13.27 15.72 16.87
C ARG A 504 -12.02 15.91 16.03
N VAL A 505 -11.83 17.12 15.53
CA VAL A 505 -10.57 17.58 14.95
C VAL A 505 -9.57 17.85 16.09
N ILE A 506 -8.30 17.47 15.90
CA ILE A 506 -7.20 17.92 16.75
C ILE A 506 -6.71 19.26 16.21
N PRO A 507 -6.91 20.40 16.91
CA PRO A 507 -6.62 21.73 16.37
C PRO A 507 -5.13 22.09 16.37
N ALA A 508 -4.28 21.26 16.98
CA ALA A 508 -2.84 21.50 17.08
C ALA A 508 -2.08 21.33 15.75
N PHE A 509 -2.71 20.73 14.73
CA PHE A 509 -2.11 20.46 13.42
C PHE A 509 -2.93 21.09 12.29
N THR A 510 -2.23 21.70 11.35
CA THR A 510 -2.78 22.47 10.23
C THR A 510 -2.09 22.06 8.94
N GLY A 511 -2.81 22.13 7.83
CA GLY A 511 -2.17 22.03 6.52
C GLY A 511 -1.33 23.27 6.21
N HIS A 512 -0.53 23.19 5.16
CA HIS A 512 0.43 24.22 4.84
C HIS A 512 0.62 24.38 3.33
N GLY A 513 1.07 25.56 2.91
CA GLY A 513 1.66 25.75 1.59
C GLY A 513 2.90 24.88 1.43
N ILE A 514 3.10 24.39 0.21
CA ILE A 514 4.22 23.50 -0.12
C ILE A 514 4.73 23.81 -1.54
N GLY A 515 6.03 23.65 -1.77
CA GLY A 515 6.65 23.95 -3.06
C GLY A 515 8.15 23.71 -3.04
N SER A 516 8.94 24.74 -3.38
CA SER A 516 10.39 24.73 -3.18
C SER A 516 10.81 24.78 -1.70
N PHE A 517 9.84 25.02 -0.83
CA PHE A 517 9.92 24.96 0.62
C PHE A 517 8.99 23.84 1.13
N PHE A 518 9.34 23.26 2.27
CA PHE A 518 8.56 22.17 2.86
C PHE A 518 7.25 22.71 3.47
N HIS A 519 7.36 23.64 4.42
CA HIS A 519 6.22 24.26 5.09
C HIS A 519 6.23 25.78 4.90
N GLY A 520 5.08 26.36 4.57
CA GLY A 520 4.90 27.81 4.46
C GLY A 520 3.43 28.20 4.31
N PRO A 521 3.12 29.48 4.07
CA PRO A 521 1.75 29.95 3.88
C PRO A 521 1.11 29.40 2.59
N PRO A 522 -0.21 29.18 2.57
CA PRO A 522 -1.15 29.48 3.66
C PRO A 522 -1.18 28.39 4.74
N GLU A 523 -1.52 28.77 5.96
CA GLU A 523 -1.88 27.83 7.02
C GLU A 523 -3.34 27.38 6.84
N ILE A 524 -3.58 26.08 6.89
CA ILE A 524 -4.89 25.47 6.65
C ILE A 524 -5.42 24.86 7.96
N CYS A 525 -6.20 25.65 8.71
CA CYS A 525 -6.90 25.15 9.88
C CYS A 525 -8.00 24.14 9.50
N HIS A 526 -7.99 22.97 10.17
CA HIS A 526 -8.98 21.90 9.95
C HIS A 526 -10.24 22.01 10.83
N PHE A 527 -10.32 23.03 11.68
CA PHE A 527 -11.48 23.36 12.51
C PHE A 527 -12.08 24.70 12.10
N LYS A 528 -13.32 24.99 12.49
CA LYS A 528 -13.96 26.27 12.20
C LYS A 528 -13.21 27.40 12.90
N ASN A 529 -12.74 28.35 12.09
CA ASN A 529 -11.93 29.47 12.53
C ASN A 529 -12.37 30.76 11.80
N ASN A 530 -11.72 31.88 12.14
CA ASN A 530 -11.99 33.18 11.51
C ASN A 530 -10.78 33.71 10.73
N GLU A 531 -9.77 32.88 10.46
CA GLU A 531 -8.56 33.30 9.76
C GLU A 531 -8.89 33.87 8.37
N PRO A 532 -8.21 34.95 7.97
CA PRO A 532 -8.36 35.51 6.64
C PRO A 532 -7.67 34.63 5.59
N GLY A 533 -7.98 34.84 4.32
CA GLY A 533 -7.34 34.14 3.22
C GLY A 533 -8.34 33.69 2.17
N GLU A 534 -7.94 33.76 0.91
CA GLU A 534 -8.73 33.41 -0.26
C GLU A 534 -7.88 32.54 -1.19
N MET A 535 -8.50 31.54 -1.80
CA MET A 535 -7.84 30.62 -2.71
C MET A 535 -7.74 31.23 -4.11
N PHE A 536 -6.55 31.20 -4.71
CA PHE A 536 -6.31 31.66 -6.08
C PHE A 536 -5.70 30.55 -6.94
N PRO A 537 -5.98 30.51 -8.25
CA PRO A 537 -5.34 29.56 -9.16
C PRO A 537 -3.82 29.61 -9.05
N GLY A 538 -3.17 28.45 -9.01
CA GLY A 538 -1.71 28.31 -8.85
C GLY A 538 -1.24 28.17 -7.40
N MET A 539 -2.12 28.35 -6.41
CA MET A 539 -1.80 27.96 -5.02
C MET A 539 -1.68 26.44 -4.91
N ILE A 540 -0.63 25.97 -4.22
CA ILE A 540 -0.48 24.57 -3.82
C ILE A 540 -0.31 24.50 -2.30
N PHE A 541 -1.12 23.68 -1.65
CA PHE A 541 -1.11 23.46 -0.21
C PHE A 541 -1.64 22.06 0.16
N THR A 542 -1.38 21.63 1.39
CA THR A 542 -1.87 20.37 1.96
C THR A 542 -3.22 20.56 2.65
N VAL A 543 -4.06 19.52 2.60
CA VAL A 543 -5.20 19.37 3.51
C VAL A 543 -4.97 18.06 4.24
N GLU A 544 -4.84 18.10 5.56
CA GLU A 544 -4.30 17.00 6.38
C GLU A 544 -5.03 16.84 7.74
N PRO A 545 -6.37 16.71 7.77
CA PRO A 545 -7.10 16.68 9.03
C PRO A 545 -6.71 15.49 9.90
N VAL A 546 -6.36 15.81 11.16
CA VAL A 546 -6.14 14.83 12.21
C VAL A 546 -7.39 14.73 13.08
N ILE A 547 -8.03 13.56 13.07
CA ILE A 547 -9.32 13.32 13.74
C ILE A 547 -9.14 12.31 14.87
N THR A 548 -9.84 12.52 16.00
CA THR A 548 -9.80 11.63 17.16
C THR A 548 -11.18 11.19 17.64
N ASP A 549 -11.23 10.02 18.29
CA ASP A 549 -12.38 9.51 19.05
C ASP A 549 -12.37 9.93 20.54
N GLY A 550 -11.59 10.98 20.87
CA GLY A 550 -11.39 11.55 22.20
C GLY A 550 -11.59 13.07 22.29
N SER A 551 -10.83 13.69 23.19
CA SER A 551 -10.94 15.09 23.60
C SER A 551 -10.49 16.10 22.53
N GLY A 552 -9.47 15.75 21.74
CA GLY A 552 -8.80 16.65 20.80
C GLY A 552 -7.54 17.32 21.33
N GLU A 553 -7.22 17.13 22.63
CA GLU A 553 -6.00 17.67 23.25
C GLU A 553 -4.82 16.74 23.01
N VAL A 554 -3.62 17.32 22.81
CA VAL A 554 -2.38 16.57 22.57
C VAL A 554 -1.25 17.02 23.50
N ILE A 555 -0.31 16.12 23.74
CA ILE A 555 0.93 16.34 24.49
C ILE A 555 2.09 15.90 23.60
N VAL A 556 3.13 16.73 23.49
CA VAL A 556 4.38 16.36 22.81
C VAL A 556 5.27 15.63 23.81
N LEU A 557 5.82 14.48 23.41
CA LEU A 557 6.70 13.67 24.25
C LEU A 557 8.10 14.29 24.38
N ASP A 558 8.92 13.74 25.28
CA ASP A 558 10.28 14.21 25.57
C ASP A 558 11.24 14.14 24.36
N ASP A 559 10.88 13.39 23.31
CA ASP A 559 11.61 13.35 22.05
C ASP A 559 11.45 14.64 21.21
N GLY A 560 10.55 15.55 21.61
CA GLY A 560 10.31 16.84 20.97
C GLY A 560 9.44 16.80 19.72
N TRP A 561 8.97 15.62 19.29
CA TRP A 561 8.25 15.43 18.03
C TRP A 561 6.94 14.69 18.20
N THR A 562 6.96 13.53 18.84
CA THR A 562 5.83 12.62 18.91
C THR A 562 4.69 13.28 19.69
N ALA A 563 3.59 13.59 19.01
CA ALA A 563 2.42 14.18 19.66
C ALA A 563 1.36 13.11 19.91
N VAL A 564 1.01 12.90 21.18
CA VAL A 564 0.00 11.91 21.59
C VAL A 564 -1.25 12.59 22.11
N THR A 565 -2.42 11.97 21.96
CA THR A 565 -3.66 12.47 22.59
C THR A 565 -3.55 12.42 24.12
N ALA A 566 -3.96 13.49 24.79
CA ALA A 566 -3.82 13.62 26.24
C ALA A 566 -4.64 12.59 27.04
N ASP A 567 -5.71 12.07 26.44
CA ASP A 567 -6.60 11.07 27.04
C ASP A 567 -6.34 9.62 26.55
N GLY A 568 -5.32 9.42 25.69
CA GLY A 568 -4.98 8.12 25.11
C GLY A 568 -5.98 7.59 24.09
N SER A 569 -6.88 8.43 23.57
CA SER A 569 -7.79 8.08 22.48
C SER A 569 -7.05 7.97 21.15
N ARG A 570 -7.59 7.25 20.18
CA ARG A 570 -6.93 7.13 18.87
C ARG A 570 -7.02 8.41 18.08
N ALA A 571 -6.02 8.61 17.23
CA ALA A 571 -6.04 9.58 16.16
C ALA A 571 -5.87 8.87 14.80
N ALA A 572 -6.36 9.52 13.76
CA ALA A 572 -6.14 9.13 12.38
C ALA A 572 -5.95 10.39 11.55
N GLN A 573 -5.13 10.29 10.49
CA GLN A 573 -4.83 11.36 9.56
C GLN A 573 -4.84 10.83 8.13
N PHE A 574 -5.34 11.66 7.23
CA PHE A 574 -5.20 11.49 5.78
C PHE A 574 -4.80 12.83 5.20
N GLU A 575 -3.98 12.80 4.16
CA GLU A 575 -3.48 14.03 3.56
C GLU A 575 -3.31 13.93 2.06
N HIS A 576 -3.58 15.06 1.42
CA HIS A 576 -3.16 15.30 0.06
C HIS A 576 -2.58 16.69 -0.13
N THR A 577 -1.54 16.77 -0.97
CA THR A 577 -1.15 18.01 -1.64
C THR A 577 -2.12 18.31 -2.78
N ILE A 578 -2.71 19.52 -2.79
CA ILE A 578 -3.67 19.96 -3.82
C ILE A 578 -3.23 21.24 -4.53
N LEU A 579 -3.59 21.37 -5.80
CA LEU A 579 -3.44 22.57 -6.62
C LEU A 579 -4.80 23.24 -6.82
N ILE A 580 -4.91 24.54 -6.54
CA ILE A 580 -6.06 25.32 -6.96
C ILE A 580 -5.94 25.62 -8.45
N THR A 581 -6.93 25.19 -9.23
CA THR A 581 -7.01 25.41 -10.68
C THR A 581 -7.99 26.55 -10.98
N ASN A 582 -8.13 26.94 -12.25
CA ASN A 582 -9.09 27.98 -12.64
C ASN A 582 -10.56 27.63 -12.36
N THR A 583 -10.90 26.36 -12.11
CA THR A 583 -12.28 25.89 -11.97
C THR A 583 -12.55 25.09 -10.69
N GLY A 584 -11.54 24.82 -9.87
CA GLY A 584 -11.67 23.99 -8.67
C GLY A 584 -10.31 23.69 -8.03
N ALA A 585 -10.16 22.45 -7.57
CA ALA A 585 -8.90 21.92 -7.05
C ALA A 585 -8.55 20.59 -7.72
N GLU A 586 -7.27 20.32 -7.89
CA GLU A 586 -6.70 19.07 -8.39
C GLU A 586 -5.85 18.44 -7.29
N ILE A 587 -6.02 17.14 -7.07
CA ILE A 587 -5.24 16.39 -6.10
C ILE A 587 -3.98 15.87 -6.79
N LEU A 588 -2.80 16.25 -6.29
CA LEU A 588 -1.52 15.92 -6.95
C LEU A 588 -0.93 14.57 -6.51
N THR A 589 -1.42 14.03 -5.39
CA THR A 589 -0.93 12.80 -4.73
C THR A 589 -1.90 11.63 -4.84
N ILE A 590 -2.48 11.41 -6.03
CA ILE A 590 -3.39 10.27 -6.33
C ILE A 590 -2.73 9.12 -7.06
#